data_AF-A0A8H5GHG1-F1
#
_entry.id   AF-A0A8H5GHG1-F1
#
_cell.length_a   1.000
_cell.length_b   1.000
_cell.length_c   1.000
_cell.angle_alpha   90.00
_cell.angle_beta   90.00
_cell.angle_gamma   90.00
#
_symmetry.space_group_name_H-M   'P 1'
#
loop_
_entity.id
_entity.type
_entity.pdbx_description
1 polymer ?
#
loop_
_entity_poly.entity_id
_entity_poly.type
_entity_poly.pdbx_seq_one_letter_code
_entity_poly.pdbx_strand_id
1 'polypeptide(L)'
;MYALRVNFPQNWPGWHVSEYILNESLDKESFSLSQDENTPALINATVDSEMHSDYCSDSPVFRGFIRDADCTKLLESDSYWLPKTNPTSASSSPLSSPAAISVVLKFAMREDLVEDLAQEAAVYFGPLKSLQGKSIPRCFGFYTGAGVEGQEIACLVLECWGEVLSEPFAMLSLDVRILERLREMHRCGLHHGDFAERNVLMYNNDIRFIDFDQVEGHECDCDTKLDSDDGVGLPPDLDKVGCPLLYLIGWEMGIWDDSDVDESDLSSNGSGSLSGSGFGSSESSLHWVSSKEDLVGDLDARLARDLSLDDGREG
;
A
#
# COMPACT_ATOMS: atom_id res chain seq x y z
N MET A 1 25.53 0.67 -9.62
CA MET A 1 24.74 1.89 -9.82
C MET A 1 24.04 1.78 -11.15
N TYR A 2 22.72 1.90 -11.14
CA TYR A 2 21.90 1.88 -12.34
C TYR A 2 21.55 3.30 -12.79
N ALA A 3 21.31 3.46 -14.09
CA ALA A 3 20.70 4.65 -14.66
C ALA A 3 19.41 4.24 -15.36
N LEU A 4 18.34 5.02 -15.18
CA LEU A 4 17.05 4.83 -15.81
C LEU A 4 16.90 5.83 -16.96
N ARG A 5 16.76 5.33 -18.18
CA ARG A 5 16.34 6.12 -19.34
C ARG A 5 14.86 5.90 -19.59
N VAL A 6 14.05 6.93 -19.38
CA VAL A 6 12.61 6.92 -19.65
C VAL A 6 12.35 7.57 -21.00
N ASN A 7 11.77 6.84 -21.94
CA ASN A 7 11.44 7.33 -23.28
C ASN A 7 9.93 7.60 -23.36
N PHE A 8 9.57 8.80 -23.77
CA PHE A 8 8.18 9.23 -23.96
C PHE A 8 7.78 9.21 -25.44
N PRO A 9 6.50 9.01 -25.75
CA PRO A 9 5.98 9.16 -27.11
C PRO A 9 6.22 10.57 -27.68
N GLN A 10 6.59 10.65 -28.96
CA GLN A 10 6.93 11.93 -29.61
C GLN A 10 5.74 12.88 -29.79
N ASN A 11 4.51 12.36 -29.77
CA ASN A 11 3.29 13.11 -30.15
C ASN A 11 2.27 13.11 -29.01
N TRP A 12 2.67 13.53 -27.82
CA TRP A 12 1.75 13.67 -26.68
C TRP A 12 1.28 15.11 -26.49
N PRO A 13 -0.04 15.36 -26.44
CA PRO A 13 -0.57 16.71 -26.19
C PRO A 13 -0.08 17.25 -24.84
N GLY A 14 0.50 18.45 -24.83
CA GLY A 14 0.96 19.10 -23.59
C GLY A 14 2.28 18.57 -23.01
N TRP A 15 2.85 17.50 -23.57
CA TRP A 15 4.14 16.95 -23.13
C TRP A 15 5.19 17.09 -24.23
N HIS A 16 6.28 17.81 -23.94
CA HIS A 16 7.33 18.11 -24.92
C HIS A 16 8.65 17.40 -24.63
N VAL A 17 8.73 16.64 -23.54
CA VAL A 17 9.94 15.92 -23.15
C VAL A 17 9.95 14.57 -23.83
N SER A 18 10.98 14.31 -24.65
CA SER A 18 11.14 13.02 -25.33
C SER A 18 11.77 11.96 -24.44
N GLU A 19 12.63 12.37 -23.49
CA GLU A 19 13.30 11.44 -22.60
C GLU A 19 13.78 12.11 -21.30
N TYR A 20 13.91 11.28 -20.26
CA TYR A 20 14.69 11.59 -19.05
C TYR A 20 15.78 10.54 -18.85
N ILE A 21 16.92 10.97 -18.32
CA ILE A 21 18.00 10.10 -17.84
C ILE A 21 18.19 10.40 -16.36
N LEU A 22 17.84 9.41 -15.53
CA LEU A 22 17.85 9.50 -14.08
C LEU A 22 18.87 8.51 -13.53
N ASN A 23 19.49 8.83 -12.41
CA ASN A 23 20.43 7.94 -11.72
C ASN A 23 19.75 7.34 -10.50
N GLU A 24 20.05 6.08 -10.23
CA GLU A 24 19.56 5.41 -9.03
C GLU A 24 20.05 6.16 -7.78
N SER A 25 19.09 6.58 -6.96
CA SER A 25 19.37 7.26 -5.69
C SER A 25 19.08 6.28 -4.56
N LEU A 26 20.16 5.67 -4.04
CA LEU A 26 20.12 4.96 -2.76
C LEU A 26 20.68 5.91 -1.71
N ASP A 27 20.10 5.91 -0.51
CA ASP A 27 20.47 6.81 0.60
C ASP A 27 21.97 7.10 0.63
N LYS A 28 22.30 8.37 0.39
CA LYS A 28 23.67 8.89 0.21
C LYS A 28 24.58 8.60 1.42
N GLU A 29 24.02 8.19 2.56
CA GLU A 29 24.77 7.93 3.79
C GLU A 29 25.60 6.64 3.78
N SER A 30 25.36 5.70 2.86
CA SER A 30 25.89 4.33 3.02
C SER A 30 27.08 3.93 2.13
N PHE A 31 27.52 4.73 1.15
CA PHE A 31 28.61 4.31 0.26
C PHE A 31 29.67 5.39 0.00
N SER A 32 30.59 5.57 0.96
CA SER A 32 31.89 6.23 0.75
C SER A 32 32.97 5.20 0.41
N LEU A 33 32.89 4.54 -0.75
CA LEU A 33 33.97 3.66 -1.23
C LEU A 33 34.21 3.90 -2.73
N SER A 34 35.46 4.28 -3.03
CA SER A 34 36.14 4.37 -4.33
C SER A 34 35.26 4.43 -5.58
N GLN A 35 35.21 5.62 -6.19
CA GLN A 35 34.78 5.84 -7.58
C GLN A 35 35.70 5.05 -8.53
N ASP A 36 35.40 3.78 -8.75
CA ASP A 36 35.82 3.13 -9.99
C ASP A 36 34.94 3.72 -11.12
N GLU A 37 35.57 4.08 -12.25
CA GLU A 37 34.92 4.61 -13.46
C GLU A 37 34.05 3.55 -14.18
N ASN A 38 33.19 2.86 -13.45
CA ASN A 38 32.30 1.89 -14.03
C ASN A 38 31.04 2.62 -14.48
N THR A 39 30.88 2.78 -15.79
CA THR A 39 29.67 3.36 -16.40
C THR A 39 28.43 2.68 -15.83
N PRO A 40 27.45 3.41 -15.29
CA PRO A 40 26.27 2.81 -14.68
C PRO A 40 25.51 1.97 -15.72
N ALA A 41 24.98 0.84 -15.27
CA ALA A 41 24.20 -0.01 -16.14
C ALA A 41 22.88 0.71 -16.49
N LEU A 42 22.64 0.92 -17.79
CA LEU A 42 21.46 1.62 -18.28
C LEU A 42 20.25 0.66 -18.35
N ILE A 43 19.11 1.12 -17.84
CA ILE A 43 17.80 0.48 -17.90
C ILE A 43 16.91 1.35 -18.79
N ASN A 44 16.28 0.76 -19.81
CA ASN A 44 15.41 1.50 -20.71
C ASN A 44 13.94 1.22 -20.37
N ALA A 45 13.24 2.25 -19.90
CA ALA A 45 11.79 2.26 -19.80
C ALA A 45 11.19 3.00 -21.00
N THR A 46 10.10 2.48 -21.56
CA THR A 46 9.30 3.17 -22.58
C THR A 46 7.90 3.37 -22.04
N VAL A 47 7.44 4.62 -22.03
CA VAL A 47 6.09 4.96 -21.60
C VAL A 47 5.07 4.53 -22.66
N ASP A 48 3.95 3.97 -22.21
CA ASP A 48 2.86 3.50 -23.07
C ASP A 48 2.20 4.68 -23.79
N SER A 49 2.09 4.61 -25.11
CA SER A 49 1.51 5.68 -25.93
C SER A 49 -0.01 5.83 -25.81
N GLU A 50 -0.69 4.78 -25.37
CA GLU A 50 -2.17 4.78 -25.21
C GLU A 50 -2.62 5.46 -23.92
N MET A 51 -1.69 5.85 -23.05
CA MET A 51 -2.03 6.47 -21.80
C MET A 51 -2.50 7.91 -21.98
N HIS A 52 -3.63 8.24 -21.37
CA HIS A 52 -4.23 9.57 -21.33
C HIS A 52 -4.25 10.15 -19.90
N SER A 53 -3.32 9.73 -19.04
CA SER A 53 -3.29 10.10 -17.62
C SER A 53 -2.96 11.56 -17.38
N ASP A 54 -2.98 11.95 -16.11
CA ASP A 54 -2.86 13.30 -15.56
C ASP A 54 -1.47 13.95 -15.78
N TYR A 55 -1.08 14.18 -17.03
CA TYR A 55 0.21 14.79 -17.40
C TYR A 55 0.32 16.27 -17.00
N CYS A 56 -0.78 16.88 -16.57
CA CYS A 56 -0.78 18.23 -16.00
C CYS A 56 -0.51 18.23 -14.49
N SER A 57 -0.45 17.06 -13.85
CA SER A 57 -0.07 16.93 -12.45
C SER A 57 1.43 17.18 -12.27
N ASP A 58 1.77 17.77 -11.13
CA ASP A 58 3.16 17.91 -10.68
C ASP A 58 3.77 16.56 -10.27
N SER A 59 2.93 15.54 -10.04
CA SER A 59 3.32 14.16 -9.74
C SER A 59 2.67 13.16 -10.71
N PRO A 60 3.03 13.20 -12.00
CA PRO A 60 2.35 12.39 -13.00
C PRO A 60 2.72 10.91 -12.87
N VAL A 61 1.75 10.03 -13.10
CA VAL A 61 1.92 8.58 -13.07
C VAL A 61 1.75 8.02 -14.47
N PHE A 62 2.76 7.28 -14.94
CA PHE A 62 2.76 6.67 -16.26
C PHE A 62 2.81 5.15 -16.21
N ARG A 63 2.08 4.46 -17.09
CA ARG A 63 2.31 3.05 -17.41
C ARG A 63 3.41 2.97 -18.46
N GLY A 64 4.27 1.96 -18.34
CA GLY A 64 5.33 1.73 -19.31
C GLY A 64 5.83 0.30 -19.30
N PHE A 65 6.94 0.08 -20.01
CA PHE A 65 7.55 -1.22 -20.17
C PHE A 65 9.08 -1.14 -20.10
N ILE A 66 9.70 -2.10 -19.41
CA ILE A 66 11.15 -2.34 -19.39
C ILE A 66 11.43 -3.66 -20.13
N ARG A 67 12.45 -3.70 -20.99
CA ARG A 67 12.78 -4.90 -21.78
C ARG A 67 13.65 -5.89 -21.01
N ASP A 68 13.45 -7.20 -21.24
CA ASP A 68 14.06 -8.32 -20.50
C ASP A 68 15.57 -8.22 -20.25
N ALA A 69 16.35 -7.83 -21.25
CA ALA A 69 17.81 -7.69 -21.13
C ALA A 69 18.22 -6.64 -20.09
N ASP A 70 17.35 -5.67 -19.83
CA ASP A 70 17.50 -4.69 -18.75
C ASP A 70 16.84 -5.18 -17.45
N CYS A 71 15.81 -6.03 -17.54
CA CYS A 71 15.13 -6.63 -16.40
C CYS A 71 15.99 -7.63 -15.64
N THR A 72 16.80 -8.44 -16.34
CA THR A 72 17.70 -9.41 -15.69
C THR A 72 18.60 -8.69 -14.66
N LYS A 73 19.02 -7.47 -14.96
CA LYS A 73 19.81 -6.63 -14.04
C LYS A 73 19.02 -6.19 -12.79
N LEU A 74 17.73 -5.87 -12.94
CA LEU A 74 16.84 -5.53 -11.82
C LEU A 74 16.54 -6.76 -10.95
N LEU A 75 16.36 -7.92 -11.57
CA LEU A 75 15.88 -9.15 -10.95
C LEU A 75 16.99 -10.03 -10.36
N GLU A 76 18.24 -9.91 -10.85
CA GLU A 76 19.41 -10.62 -10.33
C GLU A 76 19.99 -9.99 -9.06
N SER A 77 19.55 -8.80 -8.66
CA SER A 77 19.80 -8.34 -7.30
C SER A 77 19.02 -9.27 -6.36
N ASP A 78 19.74 -10.02 -5.50
CA ASP A 78 19.23 -11.07 -4.60
C ASP A 78 18.03 -10.66 -3.71
N SER A 79 17.60 -9.40 -3.76
CA SER A 79 16.44 -8.81 -3.10
C SER A 79 15.08 -9.05 -3.77
N TYR A 80 14.99 -9.44 -5.05
CA TYR A 80 13.70 -9.48 -5.76
C TYR A 80 13.35 -10.87 -6.31
N TRP A 81 12.94 -11.78 -5.43
CA TRP A 81 12.40 -13.09 -5.80
C TRP A 81 11.15 -12.94 -6.67
N LEU A 82 11.24 -13.20 -7.97
CA LEU A 82 10.06 -13.40 -8.82
C LEU A 82 9.48 -14.80 -8.60
N PRO A 83 8.14 -14.96 -8.62
CA PRO A 83 7.54 -16.25 -8.88
C PRO A 83 7.96 -16.68 -10.29
N LYS A 84 8.61 -17.84 -10.40
CA LYS A 84 8.84 -18.47 -11.71
C LYS A 84 7.46 -18.72 -12.33
N THR A 85 7.07 -17.91 -13.32
CA THR A 85 5.90 -18.22 -14.12
C THR A 85 6.20 -19.51 -14.88
N ASN A 86 5.52 -20.61 -14.53
CA ASN A 86 5.66 -21.87 -15.24
C ASN A 86 5.22 -21.66 -16.70
N PRO A 87 6.10 -21.88 -17.70
CA PRO A 87 5.74 -21.75 -19.11
C PRO A 87 4.87 -22.95 -19.49
N THR A 88 3.57 -22.85 -19.20
CA THR A 88 2.61 -23.93 -19.46
C THR A 88 1.85 -23.63 -20.74
N SER A 89 2.54 -23.74 -21.88
CA SER A 89 2.04 -24.21 -23.19
C SER A 89 3.02 -23.79 -24.27
N ALA A 90 3.92 -24.71 -24.63
CA ALA A 90 4.81 -24.57 -25.77
C ALA A 90 3.99 -24.53 -27.07
N SER A 91 3.80 -23.33 -27.61
CA SER A 91 3.57 -23.11 -29.04
C SER A 91 4.90 -22.62 -29.61
N SER A 92 5.57 -23.48 -30.37
CA SER A 92 6.82 -23.21 -31.05
C SER A 92 6.62 -22.18 -32.17
N SER A 93 6.68 -20.90 -31.82
CA SER A 93 6.83 -19.80 -32.78
C SER A 93 8.17 -19.11 -32.52
N PRO A 94 9.15 -19.20 -33.43
CA PRO A 94 10.47 -18.63 -33.23
C PRO A 94 10.46 -17.17 -33.65
N LEU A 95 9.83 -16.30 -32.86
CA LEU A 95 9.95 -14.84 -32.90
C LEU A 95 9.33 -14.24 -31.62
N SER A 96 9.60 -14.87 -30.47
CA SER A 96 9.21 -14.27 -29.18
C SER A 96 10.04 -13.01 -29.00
N SER A 97 9.40 -11.85 -29.10
CA SER A 97 10.01 -10.61 -28.61
C SER A 97 10.55 -10.83 -27.19
N PRO A 98 11.67 -10.19 -26.80
CA PRO A 98 12.15 -10.26 -25.43
C PRO A 98 11.00 -9.89 -24.49
N ALA A 99 10.83 -10.65 -23.40
CA ALA A 99 9.75 -10.43 -22.45
C ALA A 99 9.87 -9.00 -21.90
N ALA A 100 8.82 -8.20 -22.05
CA ALA A 100 8.79 -6.88 -21.46
C ALA A 100 8.07 -6.97 -20.10
N ILE A 101 8.61 -6.29 -19.09
CA ILE A 101 7.95 -6.13 -17.80
C ILE A 101 7.14 -4.85 -17.86
N SER A 102 5.85 -4.93 -17.52
CA SER A 102 5.01 -3.75 -17.37
C SER A 102 5.29 -3.08 -16.03
N VAL A 103 5.49 -1.76 -16.08
CA VAL A 103 5.85 -0.94 -14.92
C VAL A 103 4.95 0.29 -14.81
N VAL A 104 4.88 0.82 -13.60
CA VAL A 104 4.35 2.16 -13.31
C VAL A 104 5.54 3.06 -12.98
N LEU A 105 5.51 4.28 -13.51
CA LEU A 105 6.52 5.32 -13.34
C LEU A 105 5.82 6.51 -12.66
N LYS A 106 5.95 6.62 -11.34
CA LYS A 106 5.44 7.78 -10.57
C LYS A 106 6.55 8.82 -10.53
N PHE A 107 6.29 10.02 -11.06
CA PHE A 107 7.24 11.12 -11.06
C PHE A 107 6.93 12.13 -9.97
N ALA A 108 7.96 12.85 -9.56
CA ALA A 108 7.87 14.16 -8.92
C ALA A 108 8.61 15.15 -9.83
N MET A 109 7.86 16.05 -10.48
CA MET A 109 8.41 17.00 -11.45
C MET A 109 8.82 18.34 -10.84
N ARG A 110 8.48 18.55 -9.57
CA ARG A 110 8.93 19.70 -8.78
C ARG A 110 9.88 19.24 -7.68
N GLU A 111 10.86 20.08 -7.40
CA GLU A 111 11.89 19.83 -6.40
C GLU A 111 11.31 19.64 -4.98
N ASP A 112 10.24 20.35 -4.64
CA ASP A 112 9.58 20.22 -3.33
C ASP A 112 8.78 18.90 -3.17
N LEU A 113 8.49 18.20 -4.26
CA LEU A 113 7.81 16.89 -4.25
C LEU A 113 8.79 15.72 -4.31
N VAL A 114 10.08 15.99 -4.54
CA VAL A 114 11.11 14.94 -4.61
C VAL A 114 11.30 14.28 -3.25
N GLU A 115 11.25 15.04 -2.17
CA GLU A 115 11.38 14.53 -0.81
C GLU A 115 10.19 13.64 -0.42
N ASP A 116 8.96 14.08 -0.73
CA ASP A 116 7.75 13.29 -0.52
C ASP A 116 7.81 11.93 -1.24
N LEU A 117 8.23 11.94 -2.52
CA LEU A 117 8.37 10.69 -3.30
C LEU A 117 9.53 9.82 -2.80
N ALA A 118 10.60 10.44 -2.27
CA ALA A 118 11.71 9.71 -1.65
C ALA A 118 11.27 9.03 -0.34
N GLN A 119 10.45 9.71 0.47
CA GLN A 119 9.86 9.14 1.69
C GLN A 119 8.99 7.93 1.35
N GLU A 120 8.11 8.04 0.34
CA GLU A 120 7.34 6.89 -0.14
C GLU A 120 8.24 5.74 -0.60
N ALA A 121 9.30 6.03 -1.36
CA ALA A 121 10.25 5.01 -1.82
C ALA A 121 10.94 4.29 -0.63
N ALA A 122 11.28 5.02 0.43
CA ALA A 122 11.87 4.45 1.65
C ALA A 122 10.93 3.44 2.33
N VAL A 123 9.61 3.67 2.27
CA VAL A 123 8.60 2.73 2.79
C VAL A 123 8.67 1.39 2.06
N TYR A 124 8.77 1.42 0.72
CA TYR A 124 8.95 0.23 -0.10
C TYR A 124 10.25 -0.52 0.22
N PHE A 125 11.37 0.20 0.38
CA PHE A 125 12.68 -0.41 0.61
C PHE A 125 12.90 -0.89 2.06
N GLY A 126 12.19 -0.29 3.01
CA GLY A 126 12.30 -0.58 4.43
C GLY A 126 11.14 -1.43 4.95
N PRO A 127 10.20 -0.86 5.74
CA PRO A 127 9.24 -1.65 6.51
C PRO A 127 8.33 -2.57 5.68
N LEU A 128 7.95 -2.16 4.46
CA LEU A 128 7.02 -2.95 3.64
C LEU A 128 7.72 -3.91 2.67
N LYS A 129 9.05 -4.04 2.72
CA LYS A 129 9.81 -4.89 1.82
C LYS A 129 9.30 -6.33 1.73
N SER A 130 8.86 -6.91 2.85
CA SER A 130 8.34 -8.28 2.90
C SER A 130 6.95 -8.47 2.27
N LEU A 131 6.22 -7.38 2.02
CA LEU A 131 4.88 -7.39 1.44
C LEU A 131 4.88 -7.16 -0.07
N GLN A 132 6.01 -6.75 -0.65
CA GLN A 132 6.15 -6.52 -2.08
C GLN A 132 5.82 -7.77 -2.91
N GLY A 133 4.99 -7.58 -3.94
CA GLY A 133 4.49 -8.66 -4.79
C GLY A 133 3.38 -9.51 -4.17
N LYS A 134 2.87 -9.12 -3.00
CA LYS A 134 1.76 -9.79 -2.31
C LYS A 134 0.65 -8.80 -1.98
N SER A 135 0.94 -7.85 -1.09
CA SER A 135 -0.02 -6.90 -0.52
C SER A 135 0.23 -5.49 -1.04
N ILE A 136 1.40 -5.26 -1.63
CA ILE A 136 1.79 -4.02 -2.31
C ILE A 136 2.54 -4.36 -3.60
N PRO A 137 2.60 -3.48 -4.60
CA PRO A 137 3.44 -3.66 -5.78
C PRO A 137 4.92 -3.82 -5.44
N ARG A 138 5.67 -4.50 -6.31
CA ARG A 138 7.14 -4.47 -6.23
C ARG A 138 7.66 -3.09 -6.60
N CYS A 139 8.66 -2.62 -5.88
CA CYS A 139 9.45 -1.45 -6.22
C CYS A 139 10.74 -1.90 -6.93
N PHE A 140 10.95 -1.40 -8.14
CA PHE A 140 12.13 -1.69 -8.96
C PHE A 140 13.24 -0.66 -8.78
N GLY A 141 12.97 0.47 -8.14
CA GLY A 141 13.99 1.48 -7.85
C GLY A 141 13.42 2.89 -7.72
N PHE A 142 14.22 3.75 -7.10
CA PHE A 142 14.00 5.19 -7.01
C PHE A 142 15.17 5.91 -7.68
N TYR A 143 14.84 6.84 -8.57
CA TYR A 143 15.81 7.47 -9.46
C TYR A 143 15.61 8.99 -9.43
N THR A 144 16.71 9.75 -9.41
CA THR A 144 16.68 11.21 -9.46
C THR A 144 17.54 11.75 -10.60
N GLY A 145 17.24 12.96 -11.05
CA GLY A 145 17.98 13.61 -12.13
C GLY A 145 17.55 15.05 -12.33
N ALA A 146 18.02 15.67 -13.41
CA ALA A 146 17.66 17.03 -13.77
C ALA A 146 16.50 17.04 -14.77
N GLY A 147 15.48 17.85 -14.50
CA GLY A 147 14.41 18.20 -15.42
C GLY A 147 14.89 19.13 -16.54
N VAL A 148 13.96 19.50 -17.44
CA VAL A 148 14.28 20.32 -18.61
C VAL A 148 14.77 21.73 -18.29
N GLU A 149 14.41 22.27 -17.12
CA GLU A 149 14.86 23.58 -16.64
C GLU A 149 16.01 23.47 -15.62
N GLY A 150 16.54 22.25 -15.41
CA GLY A 150 17.61 21.96 -14.46
C GLY A 150 17.14 21.75 -13.02
N GLN A 151 15.84 21.80 -12.74
CA GLN A 151 15.27 21.44 -11.44
C GLN A 151 15.52 19.96 -11.13
N GLU A 152 15.64 19.59 -9.86
CA GLU A 152 15.67 18.18 -9.47
C GLU A 152 14.29 17.54 -9.71
N ILE A 153 14.28 16.37 -10.32
CA ILE A 153 13.09 15.52 -10.50
C ILE A 153 13.40 14.12 -10.02
N ALA A 154 12.34 13.39 -9.64
CA ALA A 154 12.44 12.01 -9.21
C ALA A 154 11.45 11.10 -9.93
N CYS A 155 11.77 9.81 -9.96
CA CYS A 155 10.93 8.75 -10.49
C CYS A 155 11.02 7.49 -9.63
N LEU A 156 9.87 7.06 -9.13
CA LEU A 156 9.67 5.77 -8.48
C LEU A 156 9.13 4.77 -9.51
N VAL A 157 9.83 3.65 -9.66
CA VAL A 157 9.48 2.60 -10.63
C VAL A 157 8.85 1.42 -9.89
N LEU A 158 7.59 1.12 -10.20
CA LEU A 158 6.80 0.10 -9.53
C LEU A 158 6.31 -0.98 -10.52
N GLU A 159 5.91 -2.13 -9.99
CA GLU A 159 5.14 -3.14 -10.71
C GLU A 159 3.79 -2.58 -11.15
N CYS A 160 3.49 -2.71 -12.44
CA CYS A 160 2.15 -2.42 -12.93
C CYS A 160 1.19 -3.54 -12.54
N TRP A 161 0.15 -3.23 -11.77
CA TRP A 161 -0.77 -4.21 -11.25
C TRP A 161 -2.22 -3.71 -11.28
N GLY A 162 -3.14 -4.52 -11.83
CA GLY A 162 -4.58 -4.28 -11.75
C GLY A 162 -5.05 -2.89 -12.16
N GLU A 163 -6.24 -2.55 -11.66
CA GLU A 163 -6.86 -1.24 -11.78
C GLU A 163 -7.33 -0.78 -10.40
N VAL A 164 -7.46 0.53 -10.19
CA VAL A 164 -7.99 1.08 -8.93
C VAL A 164 -9.44 0.65 -8.71
N LEU A 165 -9.87 0.55 -7.45
CA LEU A 165 -11.27 0.28 -7.15
C LEU A 165 -12.15 1.41 -7.68
N SER A 166 -13.12 1.06 -8.53
CA SER A 166 -14.07 2.01 -9.12
C SER A 166 -15.35 2.18 -8.29
N GLU A 167 -15.59 1.27 -7.34
CA GLU A 167 -16.78 1.25 -6.49
C GLU A 167 -16.40 1.65 -5.06
N PRO A 168 -17.24 2.42 -4.34
CA PRO A 168 -17.02 2.73 -2.94
C PRO A 168 -16.92 1.46 -2.09
N PHE A 169 -16.13 1.50 -1.01
CA PHE A 169 -15.92 0.32 -0.17
C PHE A 169 -17.22 -0.32 0.34
N ALA A 170 -18.20 0.49 0.73
CA ALA A 170 -19.50 0.04 1.22
C ALA A 170 -20.36 -0.71 0.17
N MET A 171 -20.00 -0.64 -1.11
CA MET A 171 -20.68 -1.36 -2.20
C MET A 171 -19.96 -2.64 -2.61
N LEU A 172 -18.70 -2.83 -2.18
CA LEU A 172 -17.96 -4.05 -2.45
C LEU A 172 -18.60 -5.21 -1.71
N SER A 173 -18.67 -6.37 -2.35
CA SER A 173 -19.08 -7.59 -1.67
C SER A 173 -18.08 -7.89 -0.54
N LEU A 174 -18.47 -7.61 0.71
CA LEU A 174 -17.79 -7.90 1.99
C LEU A 174 -16.40 -8.50 1.81
N ASP A 175 -15.42 -7.64 1.54
CA ASP A 175 -14.08 -8.10 1.19
C ASP A 175 -13.15 -8.06 2.39
N VAL A 176 -13.26 -9.09 3.25
CA VAL A 176 -12.36 -9.30 4.39
C VAL A 176 -10.88 -9.32 3.99
N ARG A 177 -10.56 -9.57 2.71
CA ARG A 177 -9.17 -9.57 2.22
C ARG A 177 -8.54 -8.19 2.33
N ILE A 178 -9.30 -7.11 2.15
CA ILE A 178 -8.77 -5.74 2.28
C ILE A 178 -8.29 -5.50 3.73
N LEU A 179 -9.12 -5.87 4.72
CA LEU A 179 -8.73 -5.79 6.13
C LEU A 179 -7.54 -6.69 6.47
N GLU A 180 -7.50 -7.91 5.92
CA GLU A 180 -6.37 -8.82 6.12
C GLU A 180 -5.06 -8.24 5.56
N ARG A 181 -5.10 -7.61 4.37
CA ARG A 181 -3.93 -6.93 3.81
C ARG A 181 -3.51 -5.72 4.64
N LEU A 182 -4.47 -4.91 5.12
CA LEU A 182 -4.16 -3.77 5.99
C LEU A 182 -3.53 -4.25 7.31
N ARG A 183 -4.00 -5.37 7.84
CA ARG A 183 -3.39 -6.02 9.01
C ARG A 183 -1.94 -6.43 8.76
N GLU A 184 -1.61 -6.95 7.58
CA GLU A 184 -0.23 -7.26 7.22
C GLU A 184 0.66 -6.00 7.26
N MET A 185 0.14 -4.84 6.84
CA MET A 185 0.85 -3.56 6.92
C MET A 185 1.01 -3.08 8.36
N HIS A 186 -0.04 -3.19 9.18
CA HIS A 186 0.02 -2.87 10.61
C HIS A 186 1.05 -3.73 11.36
N ARG A 187 1.22 -5.01 10.99
CA ARG A 187 2.28 -5.88 11.54
C ARG A 187 3.69 -5.45 11.15
N CYS A 188 3.84 -4.66 10.10
CA CYS A 188 5.09 -3.99 9.76
C CYS A 188 5.29 -2.68 10.55
N GLY A 189 4.39 -2.35 11.47
CA GLY A 189 4.45 -1.15 12.30
C GLY A 189 3.97 0.11 11.59
N LEU A 190 3.12 -0.01 10.56
CA LEU A 190 2.68 1.10 9.72
C LEU A 190 1.17 1.16 9.55
N HIS A 191 0.65 2.38 9.52
CA HIS A 191 -0.70 2.76 9.12
C HIS A 191 -0.64 3.54 7.81
N HIS A 192 -1.54 3.26 6.86
CA HIS A 192 -1.48 3.83 5.51
C HIS A 192 -1.63 5.36 5.45
N GLY A 193 -2.40 5.96 6.36
CA GLY A 193 -2.66 7.41 6.42
C GLY A 193 -3.71 7.93 5.43
N ASP A 194 -3.64 7.51 4.17
CA ASP A 194 -4.61 7.87 3.12
C ASP A 194 -5.32 6.64 2.54
N PHE A 195 -5.97 5.87 3.42
CA PHE A 195 -6.69 4.67 2.99
C PHE A 195 -8.01 5.04 2.28
N ALA A 196 -8.02 4.91 0.95
CA ALA A 196 -9.17 5.19 0.10
C ALA A 196 -9.21 4.26 -1.12
N GLU A 197 -10.36 4.14 -1.80
CA GLU A 197 -10.56 3.24 -2.94
C GLU A 197 -9.55 3.48 -4.08
N ARG A 198 -9.16 4.75 -4.29
CA ARG A 198 -8.14 5.14 -5.27
C ARG A 198 -6.75 4.54 -5.00
N ASN A 199 -6.48 4.16 -3.75
CA ASN A 199 -5.20 3.63 -3.28
C ASN A 199 -5.24 2.10 -3.12
N VAL A 200 -6.29 1.45 -3.65
CA VAL A 200 -6.45 0.00 -3.65
C VAL A 200 -6.55 -0.50 -5.09
N LEU A 201 -5.60 -1.33 -5.50
CA LEU A 201 -5.57 -2.00 -6.80
C LEU A 201 -6.20 -3.38 -6.71
N MET A 202 -7.00 -3.75 -7.71
CA MET A 202 -7.62 -5.06 -7.83
C MET A 202 -7.30 -5.73 -9.17
N TYR A 203 -6.91 -7.00 -9.13
CA TYR A 203 -6.72 -7.84 -10.32
C TYR A 203 -7.00 -9.30 -10.00
N ASN A 204 -7.91 -9.95 -10.75
CA ASN A 204 -8.24 -11.37 -10.56
C ASN A 204 -8.45 -11.75 -9.07
N ASN A 205 -9.22 -10.97 -8.34
CA ASN A 205 -9.52 -11.19 -6.92
C ASN A 205 -8.30 -11.08 -5.96
N ASP A 206 -7.17 -10.55 -6.42
CA ASP A 206 -6.03 -10.15 -5.59
C ASP A 206 -5.99 -8.62 -5.43
N ILE A 207 -5.55 -8.17 -4.26
CA ILE A 207 -5.62 -6.77 -3.83
C ILE A 207 -4.25 -6.29 -3.40
N ARG A 208 -3.91 -5.07 -3.82
CA ARG A 208 -2.66 -4.41 -3.41
C ARG A 208 -2.85 -2.94 -3.09
N PHE A 209 -2.12 -2.44 -2.11
CA PHE A 209 -2.12 -1.03 -1.74
C PHE A 209 -0.99 -0.26 -2.44
N ILE A 210 -1.25 1.02 -2.69
CA ILE A 210 -0.34 1.98 -3.30
C ILE A 210 -0.45 3.33 -2.58
N ASP A 211 0.45 4.25 -2.92
CA ASP A 211 0.42 5.65 -2.45
C ASP A 211 0.73 5.78 -0.95
N PHE A 212 2.01 5.55 -0.60
CA PHE A 212 2.47 5.55 0.80
C PHE A 212 3.13 6.88 1.22
N ASP A 213 2.71 8.00 0.62
CA ASP A 213 3.23 9.33 0.94
C ASP A 213 2.74 9.86 2.29
N GLN A 214 1.62 9.34 2.79
CA GLN A 214 1.02 9.69 4.09
C GLN A 214 1.16 8.58 5.14
N VAL A 215 2.09 7.64 4.96
CA VAL A 215 2.24 6.53 5.92
C VAL A 215 2.70 7.05 7.29
N GLU A 216 2.15 6.48 8.35
CA GLU A 216 2.49 6.81 9.73
C GLU A 216 2.94 5.57 10.50
N GLY A 217 3.82 5.76 11.49
CA GLY A 217 4.20 4.71 12.43
C GLY A 217 2.99 4.27 13.25
N HIS A 218 2.81 2.97 13.42
CA HIS A 218 1.65 2.41 14.12
C HIS A 218 2.04 1.20 14.98
N GLU A 219 1.62 1.21 16.25
CA GLU A 219 1.79 0.09 17.18
C GLU A 219 0.40 -0.47 17.54
N CYS A 220 0.14 -1.75 17.20
CA CYS A 220 -1.07 -2.48 17.57
C CYS A 220 -0.80 -3.96 17.83
N ASP A 221 -1.70 -4.60 18.56
CA ASP A 221 -1.67 -6.05 18.84
C ASP A 221 -2.37 -6.85 17.73
N CYS A 222 -2.01 -6.57 16.48
CA CYS A 222 -2.62 -7.13 15.27
C CYS A 222 -2.22 -8.61 14.99
N ASP A 223 -1.74 -9.35 16.00
CA ASP A 223 -1.17 -10.70 15.85
C ASP A 223 -2.22 -11.82 15.74
N THR A 224 -3.44 -11.58 16.23
CA THR A 224 -4.56 -12.52 16.06
C THR A 224 -4.93 -12.63 14.59
N LYS A 225 -5.49 -13.76 14.15
CA LYS A 225 -6.12 -13.88 12.82
C LYS A 225 -7.60 -13.52 12.96
N LEU A 226 -8.18 -12.88 11.94
CA LEU A 226 -9.64 -12.85 11.82
C LEU A 226 -10.03 -14.24 11.31
N ASP A 227 -10.77 -14.99 12.10
CA ASP A 227 -11.30 -16.25 11.60
C ASP A 227 -12.44 -15.92 10.62
N SER A 228 -12.37 -16.48 9.41
CA SER A 228 -13.39 -16.26 8.37
C SER A 228 -14.78 -16.77 8.79
N ASP A 229 -14.81 -17.64 9.79
CA ASP A 229 -16.01 -18.22 10.42
C ASP A 229 -16.50 -17.42 11.63
N ASP A 230 -15.81 -16.35 12.06
CA ASP A 230 -16.27 -15.42 13.11
C ASP A 230 -17.38 -14.51 12.56
N GLY A 231 -18.48 -15.13 12.12
CA GLY A 231 -19.78 -14.50 11.85
C GLY A 231 -19.71 -13.33 10.87
N VAL A 232 -19.76 -13.62 9.57
CA VAL A 232 -20.13 -12.61 8.57
C VAL A 232 -21.43 -11.93 9.04
N GLY A 233 -21.35 -10.64 9.37
CA GLY A 233 -22.49 -9.83 9.80
C GLY A 233 -22.58 -9.51 11.30
N LEU A 234 -21.62 -9.90 12.16
CA LEU A 234 -21.52 -9.30 13.50
C LEU A 234 -20.14 -8.68 13.70
N PRO A 235 -20.04 -7.47 14.28
CA PRO A 235 -18.75 -6.89 14.61
C PRO A 235 -18.02 -7.82 15.59
N PRO A 236 -16.79 -8.27 15.26
CA PRO A 236 -15.98 -9.02 16.20
C PRO A 236 -15.61 -8.12 17.39
N ASP A 237 -15.36 -8.72 18.56
CA ASP A 237 -14.83 -7.94 19.69
C ASP A 237 -13.56 -7.18 19.26
N LEU A 238 -13.40 -5.94 19.73
CA LEU A 238 -12.23 -5.12 19.42
C LEU A 238 -10.91 -5.86 19.75
N ASP A 239 -10.90 -6.62 20.84
CA ASP A 239 -9.78 -7.47 21.26
C ASP A 239 -9.44 -8.57 20.24
N LYS A 240 -10.42 -9.06 19.47
CA LYS A 240 -10.18 -10.02 18.38
C LYS A 240 -9.59 -9.33 17.16
N VAL A 241 -9.96 -8.08 16.89
CA VAL A 241 -9.39 -7.30 15.77
C VAL A 241 -7.97 -6.84 16.08
N GLY A 242 -7.67 -6.53 17.34
CA GLY A 242 -6.35 -6.14 17.82
C GLY A 242 -5.93 -4.71 17.46
N CYS A 243 -6.79 -3.96 16.75
CA CYS A 243 -6.54 -2.57 16.38
C CYS A 243 -7.85 -1.78 16.20
N PRO A 244 -8.03 -0.64 16.92
CA PRO A 244 -9.19 0.23 16.75
C PRO A 244 -9.35 0.79 15.34
N LEU A 245 -8.25 1.13 14.65
CA LEU A 245 -8.31 1.65 13.29
C LEU A 245 -8.84 0.60 12.31
N LEU A 246 -8.33 -0.65 12.37
CA LEU A 246 -8.85 -1.72 11.53
C LEU A 246 -10.31 -2.06 11.84
N TYR A 247 -10.71 -1.96 13.11
CA TYR A 247 -12.10 -2.15 13.51
C TYR A 247 -13.02 -1.09 12.87
N LEU A 248 -12.62 0.19 12.94
CA LEU A 248 -13.37 1.30 12.35
C LEU A 248 -13.41 1.22 10.82
N ILE A 249 -12.29 0.91 10.17
CA ILE A 249 -12.25 0.69 8.72
C ILE A 249 -13.23 -0.42 8.34
N GLY A 250 -13.23 -1.55 9.06
CA GLY A 250 -14.19 -2.62 8.78
C GLY A 250 -15.64 -2.17 8.90
N TRP A 251 -15.95 -1.26 9.84
CA TRP A 251 -17.28 -0.67 9.97
C TRP A 251 -17.62 0.23 8.78
N GLU A 252 -16.71 1.11 8.38
CA GLU A 252 -16.91 2.04 7.27
C GLU A 252 -17.06 1.32 5.93
N MET A 253 -16.35 0.21 5.77
CA MET A 253 -16.48 -0.67 4.62
C MET A 253 -17.78 -1.50 4.65
N GLY A 254 -18.57 -1.43 5.72
CA GLY A 254 -19.78 -2.23 5.90
C GLY A 254 -19.50 -3.72 6.10
N ILE A 255 -18.29 -4.09 6.53
CA ILE A 255 -17.90 -5.49 6.80
C ILE A 255 -18.64 -6.02 8.03
N TRP A 256 -18.81 -5.15 9.02
CA TRP A 256 -19.60 -5.42 10.20
C TRP A 256 -21.03 -4.96 9.95
N ASP A 257 -22.01 -5.83 10.20
CA ASP A 257 -23.43 -5.46 10.13
C ASP A 257 -23.92 -5.16 11.55
N ASP A 258 -24.70 -4.09 11.68
CA ASP A 258 -25.34 -3.64 12.92
C ASP A 258 -26.80 -4.08 12.95
N SER A 259 -27.21 -4.97 12.03
CA SER A 259 -28.56 -5.50 12.02
C SER A 259 -28.78 -6.28 13.30
N ASP A 260 -29.51 -5.63 14.21
CA ASP A 260 -29.96 -6.15 15.49
C ASP A 260 -30.29 -7.62 15.34
N VAL A 261 -29.56 -8.48 16.05
CA VAL A 261 -29.98 -9.86 16.25
C VAL A 261 -31.34 -9.76 16.92
N ASP A 262 -32.41 -9.92 16.13
CA ASP A 262 -33.79 -9.78 16.59
C ASP A 262 -33.93 -10.58 17.90
N GLU A 263 -34.05 -9.87 19.03
CA GLU A 263 -34.15 -10.43 20.39
C GLU A 263 -35.35 -11.39 20.57
N SER A 264 -36.13 -11.61 19.51
CA SER A 264 -37.31 -12.46 19.47
C SER A 264 -37.03 -13.96 19.74
N ASP A 265 -35.78 -14.45 19.62
CA ASP A 265 -35.44 -15.86 19.83
C ASP A 265 -35.02 -16.24 21.27
N LEU A 266 -34.92 -15.28 22.21
CA LEU A 266 -34.59 -15.58 23.61
C LEU A 266 -35.80 -15.84 24.53
N SER A 267 -37.03 -15.79 24.02
CA SER A 267 -38.25 -15.92 24.85
C SER A 267 -38.79 -17.34 25.03
N SER A 268 -38.14 -18.39 24.50
CA SER A 268 -38.61 -19.77 24.66
C SER A 268 -37.54 -20.73 25.16
N ASN A 269 -37.18 -20.65 26.45
CA ASN A 269 -36.84 -21.84 27.25
C ASN A 269 -36.79 -21.55 28.76
N GLY A 270 -37.63 -22.29 29.51
CA GLY A 270 -37.24 -22.79 30.83
C GLY A 270 -37.68 -22.01 32.07
N SER A 271 -38.96 -22.14 32.43
CA SER A 271 -39.39 -22.02 33.83
C SER A 271 -38.80 -23.15 34.68
N GLY A 272 -37.66 -22.88 35.32
CA GLY A 272 -37.00 -23.78 36.28
C GLY A 272 -36.63 -23.04 37.56
N SER A 273 -37.50 -23.09 38.56
CA SER A 273 -37.26 -22.61 39.92
C SER A 273 -36.25 -23.51 40.64
N LEU A 274 -35.23 -22.93 41.31
CA LEU A 274 -34.91 -23.17 42.74
C LEU A 274 -33.62 -22.44 43.20
N SER A 275 -33.82 -21.57 44.19
CA SER A 275 -32.98 -21.13 45.32
C SER A 275 -31.48 -21.48 45.39
N GLY A 276 -30.65 -20.47 45.67
CA GLY A 276 -29.33 -20.65 46.30
C GLY A 276 -28.53 -19.34 46.45
N SER A 277 -28.49 -18.82 47.67
CA SER A 277 -27.76 -17.64 48.14
C SER A 277 -26.22 -17.73 48.04
N GLY A 278 -25.54 -16.62 47.72
CA GLY A 278 -24.09 -16.48 47.94
C GLY A 278 -23.51 -15.16 47.43
N PHE A 279 -23.23 -14.23 48.35
CA PHE A 279 -22.53 -12.96 48.16
C PHE A 279 -21.08 -13.14 47.65
N GLY A 280 -20.60 -12.19 46.83
CA GLY A 280 -19.19 -12.06 46.48
C GLY A 280 -18.94 -10.98 45.41
N SER A 281 -18.98 -9.73 45.82
CA SER A 281 -18.74 -8.54 45.00
C SER A 281 -17.27 -8.39 44.58
N SER A 282 -17.04 -8.20 43.29
CA SER A 282 -15.94 -7.38 42.76
C SER A 282 -16.27 -6.96 41.32
N GLU A 283 -17.12 -5.95 41.18
CA GLU A 283 -17.33 -5.25 39.90
C GLU A 283 -16.10 -4.39 39.61
N SER A 284 -15.20 -4.91 38.77
CA SER A 284 -14.29 -4.09 37.99
C SER A 284 -15.11 -3.47 36.88
N SER A 285 -15.56 -2.23 37.09
CA SER A 285 -16.29 -1.43 36.13
C SER A 285 -15.36 -0.99 34.99
N LEU A 286 -15.10 -1.90 34.05
CA LEU A 286 -14.66 -1.53 32.70
C LEU A 286 -15.93 -1.16 31.95
N HIS A 287 -16.08 0.15 31.69
CA HIS A 287 -17.17 0.68 30.88
C HIS A 287 -16.94 0.21 29.45
N TRP A 288 -17.71 -0.80 29.02
CA TRP A 288 -17.65 -1.29 27.65
C TRP A 288 -18.10 -0.18 26.69
N VAL A 289 -17.20 0.17 25.77
CA VAL A 289 -17.43 1.14 24.70
C VAL A 289 -18.28 0.44 23.66
N SER A 290 -19.60 0.57 23.75
CA SER A 290 -20.54 -0.21 22.94
C SER A 290 -21.03 0.51 21.69
N SER A 291 -20.61 1.76 21.45
CA SER A 291 -21.08 2.55 20.32
C SER A 291 -19.92 3.09 19.47
N LYS A 292 -20.16 3.16 18.14
CA LYS A 292 -19.28 3.82 17.17
C LYS A 292 -18.88 5.24 17.59
N GLU A 293 -19.81 5.96 18.20
CA GLU A 293 -19.66 7.37 18.58
C GLU A 293 -18.62 7.53 19.70
N ASP A 294 -18.58 6.59 20.65
CA ASP A 294 -17.61 6.60 21.73
C ASP A 294 -16.19 6.23 21.24
N LEU A 295 -16.07 5.30 20.28
CA LEU A 295 -14.80 4.94 19.66
C LEU A 295 -14.24 6.06 18.78
N VAL A 296 -15.09 6.70 17.97
CA VAL A 296 -14.67 7.85 17.14
C VAL A 296 -14.21 9.00 18.02
N GLY A 297 -14.93 9.28 19.13
CA GLY A 297 -14.53 10.32 20.08
C GLY A 297 -13.19 10.05 20.78
N ASP A 298 -12.92 8.81 21.18
CA ASP A 298 -11.62 8.45 21.78
C ASP A 298 -10.50 8.38 20.74
N LEU A 299 -10.79 7.93 19.52
CA LEU A 299 -9.82 7.89 18.43
C LEU A 299 -9.41 9.30 18.00
N ASP A 300 -10.36 10.22 17.80
CA ASP A 300 -10.06 11.62 17.51
C ASP A 300 -9.20 12.24 18.62
N ALA A 301 -9.47 11.90 19.88
CA ALA A 301 -8.68 12.36 21.02
C ALA A 301 -7.29 11.69 21.12
N ARG A 302 -7.09 10.50 20.55
CA ARG A 302 -5.80 9.80 20.49
C ARG A 302 -4.98 10.24 19.28
N LEU A 303 -5.58 10.34 18.11
CA LEU A 303 -4.98 10.94 16.91
C LEU A 303 -4.55 12.38 17.17
N ALA A 304 -5.39 13.19 17.82
CA ALA A 304 -5.00 14.55 18.21
C ALA A 304 -3.86 14.59 19.23
N ARG A 305 -3.70 13.55 20.06
CA ARG A 305 -2.57 13.43 21.00
C ARG A 305 -1.28 13.05 20.28
N ASP A 306 -1.33 12.08 19.37
CA ASP A 306 -0.17 11.63 18.60
C ASP A 306 0.31 12.74 17.63
N LEU A 307 -0.60 13.52 17.05
CA LEU A 307 -0.27 14.72 16.25
C LEU A 307 0.25 15.90 17.08
N SER A 308 0.06 15.91 18.41
CA SER A 308 0.51 16.99 19.29
C SER A 308 1.92 16.79 19.86
N LEU A 309 2.58 15.67 19.55
CA LEU A 309 3.86 15.29 20.16
C LEU A 309 5.12 15.73 19.38
N ASP A 310 5.00 16.46 18.26
CA ASP A 310 6.17 16.81 17.43
C ASP A 310 6.50 18.32 17.26
N ASP A 311 5.99 19.20 18.13
CA ASP A 311 6.41 20.62 18.14
C ASP A 311 7.68 20.88 19.00
N GLY A 312 8.46 19.83 19.28
CA GLY A 312 9.59 19.85 20.21
C GLY A 312 10.95 20.24 19.63
N ARG A 313 11.05 20.79 18.41
CA ARG A 313 12.34 21.17 17.80
C ARG A 313 12.59 22.68 17.89
N GLU A 314 12.87 23.15 19.11
CA GLU A 314 13.67 24.36 19.32
C GLU A 314 15.16 23.96 19.45
N GLY A 315 16.01 24.44 18.54
CA GLY A 315 17.48 24.32 18.64
C GLY A 315 18.21 24.35 17.31
#